data_AF-A0A940S3W9-F1
#
_entry.id   AF-A0A940S3W9-F1
#
_cell.length_a   1.000
_cell.length_b   1.000
_cell.length_c   1.000
_cell.angle_alpha   90.00
_cell.angle_beta   90.00
_cell.angle_gamma   90.00
#
_symmetry.space_group_name_H-M   'P 1'
#
loop_
_entity.id
_entity.type
_entity.pdbx_description
1 polymer ?
#
loop_
_entity_poly.entity_id
_entity_poly.type
_entity_poly.pdbx_seq_one_letter_code
_entity_poly.pdbx_strand_id
1 'polypeptide(L)'
;MPRLTIVSTRDYRQHVLEIEERGNGTHSVVVHPPARLGKPRVVEPAGDSTLLIDLLNQAKAEIDVVMGPKPPPRRPPMRRRFG
;
A
#
# COMPACT_ATOMS: atom_id res chain seq x y z
N MET A 1 9.31 -3.41 29.68
CA MET A 1 9.24 -4.59 28.80
C MET A 1 9.20 -4.10 27.35
N PRO A 2 10.04 -4.61 26.44
CA PRO A 2 9.95 -4.24 25.03
C PRO A 2 8.64 -4.82 24.48
N ARG A 3 7.69 -3.94 24.12
CA ARG A 3 6.50 -4.34 23.38
C ARG A 3 6.99 -4.81 22.01
N LEU A 4 6.78 -6.08 21.69
CA LEU A 4 7.04 -6.60 20.34
C LEU A 4 6.27 -5.74 19.34
N THR A 5 7.01 -5.05 18.47
CA THR A 5 6.48 -4.40 17.27
C THR A 5 6.83 -5.32 16.11
N ILE A 6 5.84 -5.99 15.55
CA ILE A 6 6.04 -6.75 14.30
C ILE A 6 5.86 -5.74 13.16
N VAL A 7 6.89 -5.61 12.33
CA VAL A 7 6.86 -4.77 11.14
C VAL A 7 6.83 -5.67 9.91
N SER A 8 5.84 -5.48 9.04
CA SER A 8 5.70 -6.20 7.76
C SER A 8 5.60 -5.19 6.64
N THR A 9 6.35 -5.38 5.55
CA THR A 9 6.33 -4.50 4.38
C THR A 9 5.73 -5.20 3.17
N ARG A 10 4.92 -4.46 2.39
CA ARG A 10 4.26 -4.96 1.18
C ARG A 10 4.28 -3.92 0.07
N ASP A 11 4.61 -4.35 -1.15
CA ASP A 11 4.54 -3.48 -2.32
C ASP A 11 3.12 -3.39 -2.89
N TYR A 12 2.68 -2.17 -3.21
CA TYR A 12 1.43 -1.92 -3.93
C TYR A 12 1.55 -0.72 -4.87
N ARG A 13 1.38 -0.94 -6.18
CA ARG A 13 1.46 0.10 -7.23
C ARG A 13 2.64 1.08 -7.02
N GLN A 14 3.85 0.53 -6.86
CA GLN A 14 5.11 1.26 -6.63
C GLN A 14 5.24 1.93 -5.24
N HIS A 15 4.22 1.85 -4.40
CA HIS A 15 4.28 2.28 -3.00
C HIS A 15 4.70 1.09 -2.12
N VAL A 16 5.32 1.39 -0.99
CA VAL A 16 5.57 0.41 0.08
C VAL A 16 4.57 0.67 1.20
N LEU A 17 3.83 -0.36 1.59
CA LEU A 17 2.96 -0.37 2.76
C LEU A 17 3.75 -1.00 3.91
N GLU A 18 4.02 -0.23 4.94
CA GLU A 18 4.60 -0.71 6.18
C GLU A 18 3.48 -0.92 7.20
N ILE A 19 3.39 -2.13 7.74
CA ILE A 19 2.36 -2.56 8.67
C ILE A 19 3.06 -2.78 10.00
N GLU A 20 2.67 -2.02 11.01
CA GLU A 20 3.15 -2.17 12.36
C GLU A 20 2.04 -2.81 13.21
N GLU A 21 2.35 -3.91 13.87
CA GLU A 21 1.50 -4.53 14.88
C GLU A 21 2.13 -4.35 16.25
N ARG A 22 1.41 -3.70 17.16
CA ARG A 22 1.81 -3.53 18.55
C ARG A 22 1.13 -4.61 19.39
N GLY A 23 1.85 -5.18 20.36
CA GLY A 23 1.39 -6.30 21.20
C GLY A 23 0.13 -6.10 22.07
N ASN A 24 -0.64 -5.03 21.86
CA ASN A 24 -1.98 -4.80 22.41
C ASN A 24 -3.10 -4.95 21.35
N GLY A 25 -2.80 -5.54 20.19
CA GLY A 25 -3.75 -5.68 19.09
C GLY A 25 -4.03 -4.38 18.33
N THR A 26 -3.21 -3.34 18.53
CA THR A 26 -3.28 -2.12 17.72
C THR A 26 -2.40 -2.25 16.49
N HIS A 27 -2.95 -1.88 15.34
CA HIS A 27 -2.27 -1.91 14.06
C HIS A 27 -2.14 -0.50 13.50
N SER A 28 -0.98 -0.18 12.93
CA SER A 28 -0.75 1.02 12.13
C SER A 28 -0.30 0.62 10.72
N VAL A 29 -0.72 1.40 9.72
CA VAL A 29 -0.24 1.26 8.36
C VAL A 29 0.39 2.57 7.92
N VAL A 30 1.62 2.53 7.44
CA VAL A 30 2.33 3.67 6.87
C VAL A 30 2.47 3.45 5.37
N VAL A 31 2.02 4.42 4.58
CA VAL A 31 2.17 4.42 3.13
C VAL A 31 3.42 5.21 2.79
N HIS A 32 4.40 4.53 2.19
CA HIS A 32 5.60 5.13 1.63
C HIS A 32 5.45 5.28 0.12
N PRO A 33 5.20 6.50 -0.37
CA PRO A 33 5.18 6.75 -1.80
C PRO A 33 6.59 6.69 -2.41
N PRO A 34 6.70 6.43 -3.72
CA PRO A 34 7.94 6.69 -4.46
C PRO A 34 8.44 8.12 -4.20
N ALA A 35 9.76 8.34 -4.20
CA ALA A 35 10.37 9.64 -3.91
C ALA A 35 9.82 10.82 -4.75
N ARG A 36 9.29 10.54 -5.94
CA ARG A 36 8.65 11.53 -6.84
C ARG A 36 7.21 11.91 -6.48
N LEU A 37 6.53 11.14 -5.63
CA LEU A 37 5.10 11.30 -5.33
C LEU A 37 4.81 11.91 -3.96
N GLY A 38 5.80 11.96 -3.05
CA GLY A 38 5.64 12.69 -1.80
C GLY A 38 6.37 12.07 -0.61
N LYS A 39 5.88 12.38 0.59
CA LYS A 39 6.41 11.90 1.87
C LYS A 39 5.59 10.73 2.40
N PRO A 40 6.20 9.83 3.22
CA PRO A 40 5.47 8.81 3.94
C PRO A 40 4.35 9.41 4.80
N ARG A 41 3.26 8.69 4.94
CA ARG A 41 2.14 9.09 5.79
C ARG A 41 1.50 7.89 6.49
N VAL A 42 0.96 8.14 7.69
CA VAL A 42 0.21 7.16 8.46
C VAL A 42 -1.24 7.16 7.99
N VAL A 43 -1.83 5.96 7.88
CA VAL A 43 -3.26 5.79 7.65
C VAL A 43 -3.95 5.81 9.01
N GLU A 44 -4.73 6.84 9.26
CA GLU A 44 -5.46 6.99 10.53
C GLU A 44 -6.67 6.06 10.55
N PRO A 45 -6.91 5.32 11.65
CA PRO A 45 -8.10 4.52 11.80
C PRO A 45 -9.35 5.41 11.87
N ALA A 46 -10.38 5.07 11.11
CA ALA A 46 -11.62 5.84 11.04
C ALA A 46 -12.52 5.69 12.30
N GLY A 47 -12.18 4.77 13.21
CA GLY A 47 -12.87 4.59 14.49
C GLY A 47 -12.23 3.55 15.40
N ASP A 48 -12.82 3.37 16.59
CA ASP A 48 -12.24 2.57 17.69
C ASP A 48 -12.14 1.07 17.40
N SER A 49 -12.86 0.56 16.40
CA SER A 49 -12.90 -0.86 16.01
C SER A 49 -12.36 -1.11 14.60
N THR A 50 -11.47 -0.24 14.10
CA THR A 50 -10.89 -0.39 12.76
C THR A 50 -9.99 -1.62 12.71
N LEU A 51 -10.29 -2.58 11.83
CA LEU A 51 -9.46 -3.76 11.63
C LEU A 51 -8.26 -3.42 10.74
N LEU A 52 -7.19 -4.21 10.82
CA LEU A 52 -6.03 -4.08 9.92
C LEU A 52 -6.43 -4.13 8.43
N ILE A 53 -7.41 -4.97 8.09
CA ILE A 53 -7.89 -5.12 6.71
C ILE A 53 -8.53 -3.81 6.20
N ASP A 54 -9.21 -3.07 7.06
CA ASP A 54 -9.85 -1.81 6.71
C ASP A 54 -8.80 -0.73 6.43
N LEU A 55 -7.77 -0.63 7.28
CA LEU A 55 -6.62 0.26 7.07
C LEU A 55 -5.91 -0.04 5.76
N LEU A 56 -5.70 -1.31 5.44
CA LEU A 56 -5.06 -1.72 4.18
C LEU A 56 -5.92 -1.41 2.96
N ASN A 57 -7.23 -1.59 3.04
CA ASN A 57 -8.14 -1.28 1.95
C ASN A 57 -8.23 0.23 1.73
N GLN A 58 -8.27 1.02 2.80
CA GLN A 58 -8.20 2.47 2.73
C GLN A 58 -6.89 2.95 2.09
N ALA A 59 -5.75 2.42 2.55
CA ALA A 59 -4.44 2.73 1.97
C ALA A 59 -4.40 2.48 0.47
N LYS A 60 -4.91 1.32 0.03
CA LYS A 60 -4.96 0.94 -1.39
C LYS A 60 -5.88 1.84 -2.20
N ALA A 61 -7.08 2.15 -1.68
CA ALA A 61 -8.03 3.02 -2.34
C ALA A 61 -7.45 4.41 -2.58
N GLU A 62 -6.77 4.98 -1.58
CA GLU A 62 -6.10 6.27 -1.70
C GLU A 62 -4.94 6.24 -2.70
N ILE A 63 -4.13 5.17 -2.70
CA ILE A 63 -3.09 4.96 -3.72
C ILE A 63 -3.69 4.86 -5.11
N ASP A 64 -4.82 4.16 -5.27
CA ASP A 64 -5.48 3.99 -6.55
C ASP A 64 -6.04 5.32 -7.09
N VAL A 65 -6.54 6.21 -6.21
CA VAL A 65 -6.93 7.58 -6.59
C VAL A 65 -5.72 8.37 -7.10
N VAL A 66 -4.59 8.32 -6.39
CA VAL A 66 -3.36 9.05 -6.77
C VAL A 66 -2.76 8.51 -8.07
N MET A 67 -2.71 7.19 -8.24
CA MET A 67 -2.11 6.54 -9.41
C MET A 67 -3.04 6.53 -10.62
N GLY A 68 -4.33 6.84 -10.44
CA GLY A 68 -5.33 6.77 -11.48
C GLY A 68 -5.63 5.35 -11.97
N PRO A 69 -6.44 5.22 -13.04
CA PRO A 69 -6.79 3.93 -13.60
C PRO A 69 -5.52 3.16 -14.01
N LYS A 70 -5.46 1.87 -13.67
CA LYS A 70 -4.34 1.01 -14.06
C LYS A 70 -4.22 1.05 -15.58
N PRO A 71 -3.08 1.45 -16.16
CA PRO A 71 -2.94 1.49 -17.61
C PRO A 71 -3.23 0.10 -18.17
N PRO A 72 -3.92 0.00 -19.32
CA PRO A 72 -4.21 -1.27 -19.94
C PRO A 72 -2.89 -2.03 -20.16
N PRO A 73 -2.87 -3.36 -19.97
CA PRO A 73 -1.67 -4.15 -20.21
C PRO A 73 -1.17 -3.86 -21.64
N ARG A 74 0.07 -3.40 -21.77
CA ARG A 74 0.69 -3.18 -23.08
C ARG A 74 0.67 -4.53 -23.80
N ARG A 75 -0.16 -4.66 -24.83
CA ARG A 75 -0.18 -5.86 -25.68
C ARG A 75 1.25 -6.07 -26.20
N PRO A 76 1.82 -7.27 -26.08
CA PRO A 76 3.16 -7.52 -26.59
C PRO A 76 3.19 -7.19 -28.08
N PRO A 77 4.29 -6.61 -28.59
CA PRO A 77 4.40 -6.31 -30.01
C PRO A 77 4.19 -7.59 -30.79
N MET A 78 3.13 -7.61 -31.61
CA MET A 78 2.84 -8.67 -32.56
C MET A 78 4.06 -8.77 -33.48
N ARG A 79 4.92 -9.76 -33.22
CA ARG A 79 6.06 -10.09 -34.08
C ARG A 79 5.49 -10.31 -35.47
N ARG A 80 5.66 -9.33 -36.37
CA ARG A 80 5.51 -9.53 -37.81
C ARG A 80 6.53 -10.59 -38.20
N ARG A 81 6.08 -11.84 -38.29
CA ARG A 81 6.77 -12.85 -39.08
C ARG A 81 6.68 -12.37 -40.52
N PHE A 82 7.76 -11.78 -41.03
CA PHE A 82 7.98 -11.72 -42.46
C PHE A 82 8.27 -13.15 -42.91
N GLY A 83 7.41 -13.67 -43.78
CA GLY A 83 7.67 -14.83 -44.62
C GLY A 83 8.10 -14.36 -46.00
#